data_AF-A0A920GH18-F1
#
_entry.id   AF-A0A920GH18-F1
#
_cell.length_a   1.000
_cell.length_b   1.000
_cell.length_c   1.000
_cell.angle_alpha   90.00
_cell.angle_beta   90.00
_cell.angle_gamma   90.00
#
_symmetry.space_group_name_H-M   'P 1'
#
loop_
_entity.id
_entity.type
_entity.pdbx_description
1 polymer ?
#
loop_
_entity_poly.entity_id
_entity_poly.type
_entity_poly.pdbx_seq_one_letter_code
_entity_poly.pdbx_strand_id
1 'polypeptide(L)'
;MTLEIEITTDNILAYEMSPVHLSVNSDGVLYTKIVKNDEVTYKNVTIVNSGENLVNVTGLNDGDIVLTNGQAFVSLNDKIQYNIEN
;
A
#
# COMPACT_ATOMS: atom_id res chain seq x y z
N MET A 1 -7.70 -19.46 -35.30
CA MET A 1 -6.51 -18.90 -34.63
C MET A 1 -6.63 -17.40 -34.67
N THR A 2 -6.55 -16.74 -33.52
CA THR A 2 -6.46 -15.29 -33.41
C THR A 2 -5.10 -14.95 -32.80
N LEU A 3 -4.57 -13.78 -33.17
CA LEU A 3 -3.35 -13.21 -32.63
C LEU A 3 -3.72 -11.92 -31.90
N GLU A 4 -3.10 -11.72 -30.75
CA GLU A 4 -3.27 -10.51 -29.93
C GLU A 4 -1.94 -9.76 -29.91
N ILE A 5 -2.02 -8.43 -29.96
CA ILE A 5 -0.87 -7.55 -29.87
C ILE A 5 -1.11 -6.56 -28.74
N GLU A 6 -0.10 -6.40 -27.89
CA GLU A 6 -0.11 -5.45 -26.78
C GLU A 6 0.84 -4.29 -27.11
N ILE A 7 0.40 -3.06 -26.85
CA ILE A 7 1.21 -1.84 -27.03
C ILE A 7 1.23 -1.11 -25.69
N THR A 8 2.41 -1.05 -25.07
CA THR A 8 2.64 -0.26 -23.86
C THR A 8 2.65 1.23 -24.19
N THR A 9 1.74 1.99 -23.60
CA THR A 9 1.63 3.44 -23.82
C THR A 9 2.22 4.28 -22.68
N ASP A 10 2.29 3.73 -21.47
CA ASP A 10 2.77 4.43 -20.27
C ASP A 10 3.31 3.45 -19.22
N ASN A 11 4.07 3.95 -18.26
CA ASN A 11 4.55 3.20 -17.10
C ASN A 11 4.25 3.98 -15.82
N ILE A 12 3.73 3.29 -14.81
CA ILE A 12 3.50 3.87 -13.48
C ILE A 12 4.35 3.15 -12.45
N LEU A 13 4.98 3.91 -11.55
CA LEU A 13 5.64 3.33 -10.39
C LEU A 13 4.59 2.80 -9.42
N ALA A 14 4.70 1.53 -9.08
CA ALA A 14 3.82 0.84 -8.15
C ALA A 14 4.62 -0.09 -7.24
N TYR A 15 4.04 -0.36 -6.08
CA TYR A 15 4.62 -1.20 -5.03
C TYR A 15 3.71 -2.39 -4.82
N GLU A 16 4.30 -3.58 -4.84
CA GLU A 16 3.58 -4.82 -4.60
C GLU A 16 3.40 -5.04 -3.10
N MET A 17 2.18 -5.37 -2.66
CA MET A 17 1.88 -5.66 -1.26
C MET A 17 0.68 -6.60 -1.11
N SER A 18 0.54 -7.19 0.08
CA SER A 18 -0.67 -7.96 0.42
C SER A 18 -1.86 -7.03 0.63
N PRO A 19 -3.05 -7.34 0.06
CA PRO A 19 -4.27 -6.55 0.25
C PRO A 19 -4.69 -6.38 1.71
N VAL A 20 -4.26 -7.27 2.61
CA VAL A 20 -4.59 -7.21 4.05
C VAL A 20 -3.95 -6.01 4.76
N HIS A 21 -2.99 -5.35 4.12
CA HIS A 21 -2.34 -4.13 4.61
C HIS A 21 -3.02 -2.85 4.10
N LEU A 22 -4.18 -2.99 3.45
CA LEU A 22 -5.00 -1.89 2.98
C LEU A 22 -6.24 -1.73 3.87
N SER A 23 -6.72 -0.50 3.94
CA SER A 23 -7.95 -0.12 4.62
C SER A 23 -8.71 0.87 3.77
N VAL A 24 -10.03 0.95 3.97
CA VAL A 24 -10.91 1.87 3.25
C VAL A 24 -11.52 2.81 4.28
N ASN A 25 -11.48 4.12 4.01
CA ASN A 25 -12.11 5.11 4.87
C ASN A 25 -13.62 5.27 4.55
N SER A 26 -14.32 6.16 5.27
CA SER A 26 -15.75 6.42 5.05
C SER A 26 -16.11 6.90 3.65
N ASP A 27 -15.14 7.50 2.95
CA ASP A 27 -15.32 8.10 1.63
C ASP A 27 -14.96 7.12 0.50
N GLY A 28 -14.65 5.87 0.84
CA GLY A 28 -14.26 4.84 -0.12
C GLY A 28 -12.83 4.96 -0.63
N VAL A 29 -12.00 5.80 0.00
CA VAL A 29 -10.60 5.97 -0.37
C VAL A 29 -9.75 4.89 0.29
N LEU A 30 -8.96 4.19 -0.52
CA LEU A 30 -7.97 3.21 -0.07
C LEU A 30 -6.77 3.93 0.55
N TYR A 31 -6.32 3.40 1.68
CA TYR A 31 -5.12 3.85 2.36
C TYR A 31 -4.39 2.67 3.00
N THR A 32 -3.12 2.87 3.30
CA THR A 32 -2.35 2.00 4.19
C THR A 32 -1.81 2.81 5.37
N LYS A 33 -1.53 2.13 6.49
CA LYS A 33 -0.90 2.74 7.65
C LYS A 33 0.61 2.65 7.48
N ILE A 34 1.30 3.79 7.60
CA ILE A 34 2.75 3.86 7.57
C ILE A 34 3.28 4.46 8.88
N VAL A 35 4.58 4.33 9.10
CA VAL A 35 5.28 4.99 10.20
C VAL A 35 6.12 6.13 9.66
N LYS A 36 6.02 7.30 10.27
CA LYS A 36 6.87 8.46 9.99
C LYS A 36 7.22 9.15 11.30
N ASN A 37 8.52 9.32 11.57
CA ASN A 37 9.00 9.91 12.83
C ASN A 37 8.41 9.22 14.08
N ASP A 38 8.42 7.88 14.09
CA ASP A 38 7.87 7.02 15.16
C ASP A 38 6.37 7.20 15.43
N GLU A 39 5.66 7.81 14.48
CA GLU A 39 4.23 8.09 14.58
C GLU A 39 3.46 7.44 13.42
N VAL A 40 2.30 6.86 13.73
CA VAL A 40 1.42 6.25 12.73
C VAL A 40 0.72 7.33 11.91
N THR A 41 0.86 7.24 10.59
CA THR A 41 0.14 8.09 9.65
C THR A 41 -0.50 7.26 8.54
N TYR A 42 -1.47 7.85 7.83
CA TYR A 42 -2.18 7.17 6.76
C TYR A 42 -1.72 7.71 5.43
N LYS A 43 -1.48 6.81 4.48
CA LYS A 43 -1.11 7.17 3.12
C LYS A 43 -2.14 6.61 2.16
N ASN A 44 -2.77 7.50 1.40
CA ASN A 44 -3.73 7.12 0.37
C ASN A 44 -3.01 6.39 -0.74
N VAL A 45 -3.62 5.32 -1.23
CA VAL A 45 -3.07 4.50 -2.30
C VAL A 45 -4.17 4.10 -3.29
N THR A 46 -3.77 3.77 -4.51
CA THR A 46 -4.68 3.26 -5.55
C THR A 46 -4.12 1.95 -6.07
N ILE A 47 -4.96 0.91 -6.14
CA ILE A 47 -4.59 -0.36 -6.79
C ILE A 47 -4.58 -0.14 -8.30
N VAL A 48 -3.45 -0.40 -8.94
CA VAL A 48 -3.26 -0.28 -10.40
C VAL A 48 -3.25 -1.64 -11.10
N ASN A 49 -2.99 -2.72 -10.36
CA ASN A 49 -3.08 -4.09 -10.84
C ASN A 49 -3.37 -5.03 -9.65
N SER A 50 -4.23 -6.02 -9.86
CA SER A 50 -4.61 -7.02 -8.85
C SER A 50 -4.30 -8.42 -9.34
N GLY A 51 -3.47 -9.16 -8.61
CA GLY A 51 -3.32 -10.60 -8.72
C GLY A 51 -4.15 -11.35 -7.67
N GLU A 52 -4.00 -12.67 -7.60
CA GLU A 52 -4.75 -13.49 -6.63
C GLU A 52 -4.37 -13.21 -5.17
N ASN A 53 -3.08 -12.98 -4.89
CA ASN A 53 -2.55 -12.85 -3.53
C ASN A 53 -1.91 -11.49 -3.23
N LEU A 54 -1.55 -10.75 -4.26
CA LEU A 54 -0.82 -9.49 -4.18
C LEU A 54 -1.47 -8.45 -5.09
N VAL A 55 -1.33 -7.19 -4.69
CA VAL A 55 -1.77 -6.03 -5.45
C VAL A 55 -0.61 -5.10 -5.67
N ASN A 56 -0.58 -4.45 -6.83
CA ASN A 56 0.32 -3.33 -7.09
C ASN A 56 -0.42 -2.04 -6.80
N VAL A 57 0.14 -1.21 -5.91
CA VAL A 57 -0.44 0.07 -5.52
C VAL A 57 0.47 1.23 -5.91
N THR A 58 -0.14 2.34 -6.34
CA THR A 58 0.54 3.64 -6.46
C THR A 58 0.16 4.55 -5.29
N GLY A 59 0.94 5.61 -5.07
CA GLY A 59 0.75 6.56 -3.97
C GLY A 59 1.73 6.37 -2.80
N LEU A 60 2.52 5.29 -2.80
CA LEU A 60 3.67 5.13 -1.90
C LEU A 60 4.94 5.74 -2.50
N ASN A 61 5.93 6.00 -1.65
CA ASN A 61 7.26 6.47 -2.00
C ASN A 61 8.31 5.49 -1.48
N ASP A 62 9.49 5.51 -2.11
CA ASP A 62 10.65 4.79 -1.61
C ASP A 62 10.96 5.17 -0.16
N GLY A 63 11.16 4.16 0.67
CA GLY A 63 11.44 4.33 2.09
C GLY A 63 10.21 4.54 2.99
N ASP A 64 8.98 4.56 2.45
CA ASP A 64 7.80 4.44 3.29
C ASP A 64 7.83 3.11 4.07
N ILE A 65 7.63 3.17 5.39
CA ILE A 65 7.58 2.00 6.25
C ILE A 65 6.12 1.63 6.45
N VAL A 66 5.63 0.65 5.70
CA VAL A 66 4.26 0.14 5.82
C VAL A 66 4.12 -0.74 7.05
N LEU A 67 3.07 -0.53 7.83
CA LEU A 67 2.76 -1.38 8.97
C LEU A 67 2.12 -2.67 8.47
N THR A 68 2.84 -3.77 8.55
CA THR A 68 2.34 -5.10 8.14
C THR A 68 1.65 -5.83 9.30
N ASN A 69 2.24 -5.74 10.49
CA ASN A 69 1.78 -6.38 11.71
C ASN A 69 1.19 -5.37 12.71
N GLY A 70 0.14 -5.77 13.44
CA GLY A 70 -0.42 -4.96 14.52
C GLY A 70 -1.25 -3.74 14.09
N GLN A 71 -1.57 -3.59 12.80
CA GLN A 71 -2.34 -2.44 12.26
C GLN A 71 -3.69 -2.20 12.96
N ALA A 72 -4.33 -3.26 13.47
CA ALA A 72 -5.61 -3.17 14.17
C ALA A 72 -5.51 -2.53 15.56
N PHE A 73 -4.30 -2.44 16.14
CA PHE A 73 -4.08 -1.95 17.51
C PHE A 73 -3.54 -0.53 17.57
N VAL A 74 -3.37 0.12 16.42
CA VAL A 74 -2.81 1.47 16.33
C VAL A 74 -3.72 2.38 15.50
N SER A 75 -3.74 3.65 15.85
CA SER A 75 -4.54 4.71 15.25
C SER A 75 -3.65 5.83 14.73
N LEU A 76 -4.24 6.70 13.91
CA LEU A 76 -3.59 7.92 13.44
C LEU A 76 -3.00 8.71 14.61
N ASN A 77 -1.75 9.14 14.48
CA ASN A 77 -0.94 9.88 15.45
C ASN A 77 -0.49 9.08 16.68
N ASP A 78 -0.70 7.76 16.73
CA ASP A 78 -0.12 6.94 17.78
C ASP A 78 1.40 6.92 17.66
N LYS A 79 2.10 7.18 18.76
CA LYS A 79 3.54 6.94 18.87
C LYS A 79 3.81 5.48 19.12
N ILE A 80 4.67 4.89 18.30
CA ILE A 80 4.94 3.45 18.36
C ILE A 80 6.44 3.16 18.34
N GLN A 81 6.79 2.01 18.89
CA GLN A 81 8.07 1.38 18.63
C GLN A 81 7.82 0.25 17.62
N TYR A 82 8.70 0.15 16.61
CA TYR A 82 8.58 -0.85 15.57
C TYR A 82 9.96 -1.45 15.27
N ASN A 83 9.94 -2.65 14.71
CA ASN A 83 11.13 -3.30 14.16
C ASN A 83 10.88 -3.55 12.69
N ILE A 84 11.93 -3.41 11.88
CA ILE A 84 11.92 -3.80 10.48
C ILE A 84 12.41 -5.25 10.43
N GLU A 85 11.53 -6.17 10.02
CA GLU A 85 11.91 -7.55 9.73
C GLU A 85 12.51 -7.58 8.31
N ASN A 86 13.71 -8.15 8.20
CA ASN A 86 14.43 -8.40 6.94
C ASN A 86 14.36 -9.87 6.58
#